data_AF-A0A6J5EH17-F1
#
_entry.id   AF-A0A6J5EH17-F1
#
_cell.length_a   1.000
_cell.length_b   1.000
_cell.length_c   1.000
_cell.angle_alpha   90.00
_cell.angle_beta   90.00
_cell.angle_gamma   90.00
#
_symmetry.space_group_name_H-M   'P 1'
#
loop_
_entity.id
_entity.type
_entity.pdbx_description
1 polymer ?
#
loop_
_entity_poly.entity_id
_entity_poly.type
_entity_poly.pdbx_seq_one_letter_code
_entity_poly.pdbx_strand_id
1 'polypeptide(L)'
;MPSLIAILVALMAVMAVFAKTSHLPVAAAVTVFVWGIAAFATVPPLQARVVEKAASAPHLASTLNIGAFNVGNAGGAWLGGLALAHGFALDALPWVAVAVTFAALVVTWFAMRLDARAPARGAAPAVR
;
A
#
# COMPACT_ATOMS: atom_id res chain seq x y z
N MET A 1 11.80 -2.82 -2.60
CA MET A 1 11.40 -1.39 -2.50
C MET A 1 10.98 -0.80 -3.84
N PRO A 2 11.77 -0.88 -4.93
CA PRO A 2 11.33 -0.43 -6.26
C PRO A 2 10.05 -1.12 -6.74
N SER A 3 9.91 -2.41 -6.46
CA SER A 3 8.68 -3.18 -6.71
C SER A 3 7.45 -2.61 -5.99
N LEU A 4 7.57 -2.28 -4.70
CA LEU A 4 6.48 -1.70 -3.92
C LEU A 4 6.06 -0.32 -4.47
N ILE A 5 7.03 0.52 -4.86
CA ILE A 5 6.74 1.80 -5.54
C ILE A 5 5.97 1.55 -6.84
N ALA A 6 6.44 0.63 -7.69
CA ALA A 6 5.79 0.33 -8.96
C ALA A 6 4.35 -0.16 -8.76
N ILE A 7 4.14 -1.04 -7.76
CA ILE A 7 2.80 -1.54 -7.41
C ILE A 7 1.90 -0.40 -6.92
N LEU A 8 2.39 0.50 -6.05
CA LEU A 8 1.61 1.64 -5.57
C LEU A 8 1.23 2.61 -6.69
N VAL A 9 2.15 2.89 -7.63
CA VAL A 9 1.86 3.70 -8.82
C VAL A 9 0.82 3.00 -9.71
N ALA A 10 0.95 1.69 -9.93
CA ALA A 10 -0.03 0.93 -10.68
C ALA A 10 -1.40 0.95 -10.00
N LEU A 11 -1.45 0.79 -8.67
CA LEU A 11 -2.68 0.83 -7.90
C LEU A 11 -3.36 2.21 -7.98
N MET A 12 -2.60 3.31 -7.91
CA MET A 12 -3.13 4.66 -8.16
C MET A 12 -3.74 4.77 -9.55
N ALA A 13 -3.05 4.29 -10.59
CA ALA A 13 -3.55 4.32 -11.95
C ALA A 13 -4.84 3.51 -12.11
N VAL A 14 -4.89 2.30 -11.52
CA VAL A 14 -6.08 1.45 -11.54
C VAL A 14 -7.25 2.10 -10.82
N MET A 15 -7.03 2.78 -9.69
CA MET A 15 -8.09 3.54 -8.99
C MET A 15 -8.59 4.73 -9.80
N ALA A 16 -7.71 5.47 -10.47
CA ALA A 16 -8.10 6.56 -11.36
C ALA A 16 -8.91 6.05 -12.58
N VAL A 17 -8.52 4.91 -13.16
CA VAL A 17 -9.28 4.24 -14.23
C VAL A 17 -10.62 3.75 -13.70
N PHE A 18 -10.66 3.14 -12.51
CA PHE A 18 -11.89 2.65 -11.90
C PHE A 18 -12.89 3.76 -11.66
N ALA A 19 -12.43 4.96 -11.29
CA ALA A 19 -13.28 6.15 -11.17
C ALA A 19 -14.03 6.50 -12.46
N LYS A 20 -13.52 6.08 -13.62
CA LYS A 20 -14.16 6.27 -14.94
C LYS A 20 -14.93 5.04 -15.39
N THR A 21 -14.43 3.84 -15.12
CA THR A 21 -15.06 2.59 -15.58
C THR A 21 -16.21 2.15 -14.71
N SER A 22 -16.34 2.66 -13.47
CA SER A 22 -17.42 2.37 -12.52
C SER A 22 -18.83 2.59 -13.10
N HIS A 23 -18.97 3.46 -14.09
CA HIS A 23 -20.25 3.75 -14.76
C HIS A 23 -20.70 2.68 -15.77
N LEU A 24 -19.81 1.75 -16.15
CA LEU A 24 -20.06 0.72 -17.17
C LEU A 24 -19.82 -0.67 -16.56
N PRO A 25 -20.85 -1.53 -16.41
CA PRO A 25 -20.72 -2.79 -15.65
C PRO A 25 -19.57 -3.69 -16.09
N VAL A 26 -19.38 -3.87 -17.40
CA VAL A 26 -18.31 -4.71 -17.95
C VAL A 26 -16.94 -4.10 -17.69
N ALA A 27 -16.77 -2.80 -17.91
CA ALA A 27 -15.51 -2.11 -17.68
C ALA A 27 -15.16 -2.06 -16.19
N ALA A 28 -16.16 -1.85 -15.32
CA ALA A 28 -16.03 -1.91 -13.87
C ALA A 28 -15.54 -3.31 -13.44
N ALA A 29 -16.18 -4.38 -13.92
CA ALA A 29 -15.78 -5.76 -13.59
C ALA A 29 -14.32 -6.05 -13.97
N VAL A 30 -13.91 -5.66 -15.18
CA VAL A 30 -12.52 -5.82 -15.65
C VAL A 30 -11.56 -5.01 -14.76
N THR A 31 -11.91 -3.76 -14.45
CA THR A 31 -11.03 -2.89 -13.65
C THR A 31 -10.93 -3.37 -12.20
N VAL A 32 -12.02 -3.89 -11.62
CA VAL A 32 -12.03 -4.50 -10.27
C VAL A 32 -11.17 -5.77 -10.24
N PHE A 33 -11.18 -6.57 -11.31
CA PHE A 33 -10.28 -7.72 -11.41
C PHE A 33 -8.81 -7.29 -11.40
N VAL A 34 -8.45 -6.30 -12.22
CA VAL A 34 -7.08 -5.73 -12.25
C VAL A 34 -6.72 -5.07 -10.91
N TRP A 35 -7.67 -4.41 -10.27
CA TRP A 35 -7.52 -3.87 -8.92
C TRP A 35 -7.18 -4.97 -7.91
N GLY A 36 -7.89 -6.09 -7.95
CA GLY A 36 -7.57 -7.26 -7.12
C GLY A 36 -6.11 -7.69 -7.30
N ILE A 37 -5.63 -7.84 -8.54
CA ILE A 37 -4.23 -8.19 -8.81
C ILE A 37 -3.27 -7.17 -8.19
N ALA A 38 -3.48 -5.87 -8.46
CA ALA A 38 -2.60 -4.81 -7.98
C ALA A 38 -2.60 -4.71 -6.44
N ALA A 39 -3.77 -4.83 -5.80
CA ALA A 39 -3.92 -4.78 -4.36
C ALA A 39 -3.22 -5.97 -3.70
N PHE A 40 -3.46 -7.20 -4.18
CA PHE A 40 -2.81 -8.40 -3.63
C PHE A 40 -1.29 -8.40 -3.85
N ALA A 41 -0.81 -7.83 -4.96
CA ALA A 41 0.62 -7.73 -5.24
C ALA A 41 1.39 -6.92 -4.17
N THR A 42 0.72 -6.04 -3.41
CA THR A 42 1.36 -5.29 -2.31
C THR A 42 1.78 -6.17 -1.13
N VAL A 43 1.11 -7.32 -0.93
CA VAL A 43 1.23 -8.13 0.28
C VAL A 43 2.64 -8.75 0.43
N PRO A 44 3.18 -9.48 -0.56
CA PRO A 44 4.47 -10.16 -0.39
C PRO A 44 5.64 -9.18 -0.13
N PRO A 45 5.81 -8.07 -0.89
CA PRO A 45 6.87 -7.10 -0.63
C PRO A 45 6.79 -6.45 0.77
N LEU A 46 5.58 -6.15 1.26
CA LEU A 46 5.40 -5.58 2.59
C LEU A 46 5.75 -6.60 3.68
N GLN A 47 5.24 -7.82 3.56
CA GLN A 47 5.49 -8.88 4.54
C GLN A 47 6.98 -9.24 4.62
N ALA A 48 7.66 -9.40 3.48
CA ALA A 48 9.11 -9.66 3.44
C ALA A 48 9.89 -8.54 4.14
N ARG A 49 9.54 -7.28 3.84
CA ARG A 49 10.22 -6.11 4.41
C ARG A 49 10.04 -5.98 5.93
N VAL A 50 8.86 -6.28 6.45
CA VAL A 50 8.60 -6.27 7.90
C VAL A 50 9.46 -7.31 8.61
N VAL A 51 9.56 -8.51 8.05
CA VAL A 51 10.39 -9.60 8.61
C VAL A 51 11.87 -9.24 8.54
N GLU A 52 12.37 -8.73 7.41
CA GLU A 52 13.77 -8.30 7.24
C GLU A 52 14.17 -7.21 8.25
N LYS A 53 13.29 -6.25 8.53
CA LYS A 53 13.57 -5.15 9.46
C LYS A 53 13.50 -5.56 10.93
N ALA A 54 12.90 -6.70 11.24
CA ALA A 54 12.72 -7.21 12.58
C ALA A 54 13.33 -8.60 12.75
N ALA A 55 14.55 -8.80 12.25
CA ALA A 55 15.26 -10.08 12.30
C ALA A 55 15.37 -10.67 13.71
N SER A 56 15.45 -9.84 14.75
CA SER A 56 15.48 -10.26 16.16
C SER A 56 14.10 -10.59 16.76
N ALA A 57 13.00 -10.23 16.10
CA ALA A 57 11.64 -10.41 16.60
C ALA A 57 10.58 -10.58 15.47
N PRO A 58 10.72 -11.59 14.59
CA PRO A 58 9.87 -11.74 13.41
C PRO A 58 8.39 -12.00 13.73
N HIS A 59 8.10 -12.70 14.83
CA HIS A 59 6.72 -12.93 15.26
C HIS A 59 6.00 -11.65 15.69
N LEU A 60 6.68 -10.77 16.45
CA LEU A 60 6.14 -9.45 16.81
C LEU A 60 5.96 -8.55 15.59
N ALA A 61 6.88 -8.65 14.62
CA ALA A 61 6.78 -7.91 13.37
C ALA A 61 5.54 -8.33 12.55
N SER A 62 5.31 -9.64 12.46
CA SER A 62 4.14 -10.20 11.78
C SER A 62 2.82 -9.74 12.42
N THR A 63 2.72 -9.76 13.76
CA THR A 63 1.51 -9.29 14.46
C THR A 63 1.28 -7.79 14.27
N LEU A 64 2.33 -6.97 14.28
CA LEU A 64 2.24 -5.54 13.96
C LEU A 64 1.79 -5.30 12.51
N ASN A 65 2.25 -6.10 11.55
CA ASN A 65 1.82 -5.98 10.16
C ASN A 65 0.33 -6.28 9.99
N ILE A 66 -0.17 -7.34 10.65
CA ILE A 66 -1.61 -7.65 10.68
C ILE A 66 -2.40 -6.52 11.35
N GLY A 67 -1.89 -5.99 12.46
CA GLY A 67 -2.49 -4.84 13.14
C GLY A 67 -2.57 -3.60 12.23
N ALA A 68 -1.48 -3.29 11.53
CA ALA A 68 -1.43 -2.18 10.56
C ALA A 68 -2.41 -2.38 9.40
N PHE A 69 -2.56 -3.61 8.90
CA PHE A 69 -3.55 -3.94 7.88
C PHE A 69 -4.99 -3.69 8.37
N ASN A 70 -5.31 -4.10 9.60
CA ASN A 70 -6.62 -3.83 10.20
C ASN A 70 -6.89 -2.33 10.39
N VAL A 71 -5.89 -1.57 10.82
CA VAL A 71 -5.97 -0.11 10.90
C VAL A 71 -6.17 0.50 9.50
N GLY A 72 -5.50 -0.04 8.48
CA GLY A 72 -5.69 0.37 7.09
C GLY A 72 -7.12 0.13 6.61
N ASN A 73 -7.70 -1.04 6.88
CA ASN A 73 -9.09 -1.35 6.51
C ASN A 73 -10.09 -0.46 7.24
N ALA A 74 -9.93 -0.29 8.56
CA ALA A 74 -10.78 0.57 9.37
C ALA A 74 -10.66 2.04 8.93
N GLY A 75 -9.44 2.53 8.71
CA GLY A 75 -9.16 3.89 8.23
C GLY A 75 -9.71 4.13 6.83
N GLY A 76 -9.56 3.17 5.91
CA GLY A 76 -10.13 3.25 4.56
C GLY A 76 -11.66 3.30 4.57
N ALA A 77 -12.30 2.43 5.36
CA ALA A 77 -13.75 2.44 5.53
C ALA A 77 -14.24 3.75 6.18
N TRP A 78 -13.51 4.26 7.18
CA TRP A 78 -13.82 5.53 7.83
C TRP A 78 -13.69 6.72 6.88
N LEU A 79 -12.60 6.82 6.11
CA LEU A 79 -12.41 7.88 5.12
C LEU A 79 -13.45 7.82 3.99
N GLY A 80 -13.76 6.62 3.50
CA GLY A 80 -14.83 6.43 2.52
C GLY A 80 -16.20 6.83 3.08
N GLY A 81 -16.51 6.42 4.31
CA GLY A 81 -17.73 6.80 5.01
C GLY A 81 -17.82 8.31 5.26
N LEU A 82 -16.70 8.96 5.60
CA LEU A 82 -16.63 10.41 5.76
C LEU A 82 -16.92 11.14 4.45
N ALA A 83 -16.38 10.66 3.33
CA ALA A 83 -16.68 11.23 2.01
C ALA A 83 -18.18 11.11 1.69
N LEU A 84 -18.79 9.94 1.89
CA LEU A 84 -20.23 9.75 1.68
C LEU A 84 -21.06 10.65 2.60
N ALA A 85 -20.66 10.81 3.87
CA ALA A 85 -21.35 11.67 4.83
C ALA A 85 -21.30 13.17 4.45
N HIS A 86 -20.29 13.60 3.67
CA HIS A 86 -20.18 14.95 3.13
C HIS A 86 -20.87 15.12 1.77
N GLY A 87 -21.63 14.12 1.30
CA GLY A 87 -22.42 14.20 0.08
C GLY A 87 -21.66 13.86 -1.20
N PHE A 88 -20.43 13.33 -1.11
CA PHE A 88 -19.75 12.79 -2.27
C PHE A 88 -20.48 11.53 -2.77
N ALA A 89 -20.59 11.39 -4.09
CA ALA A 89 -21.17 10.21 -4.71
C ALA A 89 -20.21 8.99 -4.62
N LEU A 90 -20.77 7.78 -4.81
CA LEU A 90 -20.02 6.53 -4.65
C LEU A 90 -18.84 6.40 -5.63
N ASP A 91 -19.00 6.96 -6.83
CA ASP A 91 -17.99 7.05 -7.88
C ASP A 91 -16.83 8.01 -7.56
N ALA A 92 -16.94 8.81 -6.51
CA ALA A 92 -15.87 9.65 -5.99
C ALA A 92 -14.90 8.90 -5.06
N LEU A 93 -15.30 7.77 -4.47
CA LEU A 93 -14.48 6.99 -3.54
C LEU A 93 -13.16 6.49 -4.14
N PRO A 94 -13.08 6.08 -5.42
CA PRO A 94 -11.79 5.74 -6.04
C PRO A 94 -10.78 6.89 -5.98
N TRP A 95 -11.22 8.16 -6.00
CA TRP A 95 -10.31 9.31 -5.81
C TRP A 95 -9.78 9.44 -4.38
N VAL A 96 -10.59 9.08 -3.38
CA VAL A 96 -10.13 8.96 -1.98
C VAL A 96 -9.04 7.88 -1.90
N ALA A 97 -9.24 6.74 -2.55
CA ALA A 97 -8.24 5.69 -2.63
C ALA A 97 -6.96 6.13 -3.35
N VAL A 98 -7.05 6.93 -4.42
CA VAL A 98 -5.87 7.54 -5.08
C VAL A 98 -5.08 8.40 -4.10
N ALA A 99 -5.76 9.27 -3.33
CA ALA A 99 -5.09 10.14 -2.36
C ALA A 99 -4.39 9.36 -1.24
N VAL A 100 -5.06 8.33 -0.69
CA VAL A 100 -4.47 7.46 0.35
C VAL A 100 -3.29 6.67 -0.21
N THR A 101 -3.40 6.13 -1.42
CA THR A 101 -2.31 5.38 -2.08
C THR A 101 -1.13 6.30 -2.39
N PHE A 102 -1.38 7.55 -2.77
CA PHE A 102 -0.33 8.56 -2.95
C PHE A 102 0.40 8.86 -1.65
N ALA A 103 -0.32 9.01 -0.53
CA ALA A 103 0.31 9.17 0.78
C ALA A 103 1.20 7.96 1.13
N ALA A 104 0.74 6.74 0.87
CA ALA A 104 1.54 5.52 1.05
C ALA A 104 2.78 5.49 0.14
N LEU A 105 2.67 5.96 -1.10
CA LEU A 105 3.80 6.10 -2.04
C LEU A 105 4.85 7.08 -1.51
N VAL A 106 4.43 8.23 -1.00
CA VAL A 106 5.32 9.24 -0.40
C VAL A 106 6.04 8.67 0.81
N VAL A 107 5.33 8.01 1.72
CA VAL A 107 5.93 7.35 2.90
C VAL A 107 6.93 6.27 2.47
N THR A 108 6.57 5.44 1.49
CA THR A 108 7.44 4.39 0.95
C THR A 108 8.71 4.99 0.35
N TRP A 109 8.59 6.07 -0.41
CA TRP A 109 9.73 6.76 -1.01
C TRP A 109 10.67 7.36 0.05
N PHE A 110 10.14 7.99 1.09
CA PHE A 110 10.96 8.46 2.22
C PHE A 110 11.65 7.30 2.93
N ALA A 111 10.95 6.19 3.18
CA ALA A 111 11.54 5.00 3.78
C ALA A 111 12.70 4.43 2.94
N MET A 112 12.56 4.42 1.60
CA MET A 112 13.66 4.05 0.70
C MET A 112 14.88 4.96 0.83
N ARG A 113 14.65 6.27 0.92
CA ARG A 113 15.74 7.25 1.05
C ARG A 113 16.44 7.14 2.40
N LEU A 114 15.72 6.83 3.47
CA LEU A 114 16.31 6.59 4.78
C LEU A 114 17.16 5.31 4.79
N ASP A 115 16.67 4.24 4.17
CA ASP A 115 17.44 3.00 4.02
C ASP A 115 18.75 3.22 3.24
N ALA A 116 18.70 4.00 2.15
CA ALA A 116 19.87 4.31 1.33
C ALA A 116 20.91 5.20 2.03
N ARG A 117 20.51 5.94 3.07
CA ARG A 117 21.38 6.83 3.85
C ARG A 117 21.97 6.17 5.09
N ALA A 118 21.47 5.00 5.49
CA ALA A 118 22.03 4.27 6.62
C ALA A 118 23.47 3.84 6.26
N PRO A 119 24.49 4.21 7.06
CA PRO A 119 25.83 3.68 6.87
C PRO A 119 25.76 2.16 6.94
N ALA A 120 26.56 1.47 6.10
CA ALA A 120 26.77 0.03 6.21
C ALA A 120 27.34 -0.32 7.59
N ARG A 121 26.47 -0.42 8.60
CA ARG A 121 26.87 -0.79 9.95
C ARG A 121 27.10 -2.29 9.97
N GLY A 122 28.38 -2.65 9.95
CA GLY A 122 28.87 -3.93 10.48
C GLY A 122 29.11 -5.04 9.46
N ALA A 123 30.04 -4.85 8.53
CA ALA A 123 30.93 -5.97 8.21
C ALA A 123 31.81 -6.19 9.46
N ALA A 124 31.33 -6.99 10.41
CA ALA A 124 32.18 -7.48 11.48
C ALA A 124 33.35 -8.25 10.82
N PRO A 125 34.61 -8.01 11.21
CA PRO A 125 35.72 -8.78 10.66
C PRO A 125 35.47 -10.26 10.97
N ALA A 126 35.55 -11.11 9.95
CA ALA A 126 35.60 -12.55 10.15
C ALA A 126 36.81 -12.85 11.05
N VAL A 127 36.53 -13.18 12.31
CA VAL A 127 37.54 -13.72 13.22
C VAL A 127 37.98 -15.05 12.62
N ARG A 128 39.24 -15.11 12.21
CA ARG A 128 39.92 -16.32 11.72
C ARG A 128 40.36 -17.20 12.88
#